data_AF-K4NCK9-F1
#
_entry.id   AF-K4NCK9-F1
#
_cell.length_a   1.000
_cell.length_b   1.000
_cell.length_c   1.000
_cell.angle_alpha   90.00
_cell.angle_beta   90.00
_cell.angle_gamma   90.00
#
_symmetry.space_group_name_H-M   'P 1'
#
loop_
_entity.id
_entity.type
_entity.pdbx_description
1 polymer ?
#
loop_
_entity_poly.entity_id
_entity_poly.type
_entity_poly.pdbx_seq_one_letter_code
_entity_poly.pdbx_strand_id
1 'polypeptide(L)'
;TPEIVARSDVLYCTRVQKERFPSEAAYEQVKNAYRVDNATLKHAKSNMIVLHPLPRNEEIAEEVDFDQRAAYFRQMRYGLYCRMALLALVMST
;
A
#
# COMPACT_ATOMS: atom_id res chain seq x y z
N THR A 1 2.40 8.49 13.00
CA THR A 1 1.67 8.99 14.19
C THR A 1 0.28 9.46 13.78
N PRO A 2 -0.70 9.52 14.70
CA PRO A 2 -2.08 9.94 14.37
C PRO A 2 -2.16 11.30 13.68
N GLU A 3 -1.35 12.27 14.10
CA GLU A 3 -1.31 13.61 13.50
C GLU A 3 -0.92 13.58 12.01
N ILE A 4 0.10 12.80 11.65
CA ILE A 4 0.56 12.68 10.26
C ILE A 4 -0.51 11.99 9.41
N VAL A 5 -1.11 10.91 9.93
CA VAL A 5 -2.20 10.19 9.23
C VAL A 5 -3.40 11.11 8.98
N ALA A 6 -3.75 11.98 9.92
CA ALA A 6 -4.84 12.94 9.76
C ALA A 6 -4.56 14.02 8.71
N ARG A 7 -3.29 14.31 8.41
CA ARG A 7 -2.88 15.33 7.44
C ARG A 7 -2.63 14.76 6.04
N SER A 8 -2.31 13.48 5.93
CA SER A 8 -2.04 12.80 4.66
C SER A 8 -3.30 12.63 3.80
N ASP A 9 -3.18 12.93 2.51
CA ASP A 9 -4.21 12.63 1.51
C ASP A 9 -4.02 11.25 0.88
N VAL A 10 -2.77 10.78 0.82
CA VAL A 10 -2.40 9.46 0.28
C VAL A 10 -1.46 8.77 1.26
N LEU A 11 -1.80 7.54 1.62
CA LEU A 11 -0.95 6.63 2.38
C LEU A 11 -0.45 5.53 1.44
N TYR A 12 0.83 5.57 1.09
CA TYR A 12 1.46 4.56 0.23
C TYR A 12 2.24 3.56 1.09
N CYS A 13 1.74 2.34 1.17
CA CYS A 13 2.34 1.26 1.95
C CYS A 13 3.25 0.41 1.07
N THR A 14 4.31 -0.13 1.66
CA THR A 14 5.25 -1.04 0.98
C THR A 14 5.46 -2.30 1.79
N ARG A 15 5.64 -3.41 1.09
CA ARG A 15 6.03 -4.70 1.69
C ARG A 15 7.38 -4.60 2.41
N VAL A 16 7.42 -5.10 3.64
CA VAL A 16 8.69 -5.39 4.33
C VAL A 16 9.31 -6.64 3.70
N GLN A 17 10.41 -6.46 2.98
CA GLN A 17 11.04 -7.49 2.16
C GLN A 17 12.01 -8.33 3.01
N LYS A 18 11.63 -9.57 3.34
CA LYS A 18 12.43 -10.51 4.14
C LYS A 18 13.81 -10.74 3.54
N GLU A 19 13.90 -10.78 2.22
CA GLU A 19 15.12 -10.97 1.43
C GLU A 19 16.16 -9.84 1.57
N ARG A 20 15.80 -8.70 2.18
CA ARG A 20 16.71 -7.57 2.41
C ARG A 20 17.36 -7.55 3.79
N PHE A 21 17.00 -8.50 4.67
CA PHE A 21 17.52 -8.54 6.04
C PHE A 21 18.75 -9.44 6.16
N PRO A 22 19.70 -9.09 7.03
CA PRO A 22 20.90 -9.91 7.27
C PRO A 22 20.60 -11.21 8.02
N SER A 23 19.46 -11.30 8.69
CA SER A 23 18.99 -12.50 9.39
C SER A 23 17.47 -12.52 9.52
N GLU A 24 16.91 -13.71 9.71
CA GLU A 24 15.47 -13.89 9.95
C GLU A 24 15.03 -13.22 11.26
N ALA A 25 15.86 -13.27 12.30
CA ALA A 25 15.58 -12.59 13.57
C ALA A 25 15.44 -11.07 13.41
N ALA A 26 16.28 -10.44 12.58
CA ALA A 26 16.18 -9.01 12.30
C ALA A 26 14.88 -8.64 11.55
N TYR A 27 14.44 -9.50 10.63
CA TYR A 27 13.16 -9.34 9.94
C TYR A 27 11.97 -9.47 10.89
N GLU A 28 11.96 -10.52 11.74
CA GLU A 28 10.88 -10.80 12.69
C GLU A 28 10.65 -9.66 13.68
N GLN A 29 11.69 -8.93 14.07
CA GLN A 29 11.60 -7.76 14.94
C GLN A 29 10.85 -6.58 14.32
N VAL A 30 10.85 -6.43 12.99
CA VAL A 30 10.33 -5.22 12.33
C VAL A 30 9.16 -5.47 11.37
N LYS A 31 8.89 -6.73 10.99
CA LYS A 31 7.89 -7.06 9.96
C LYS A 31 6.49 -6.48 10.22
N ASN A 32 6.13 -6.28 11.49
CA ASN A 32 4.82 -5.77 11.92
C ASN A 32 4.87 -4.34 12.48
N ALA A 33 6.04 -3.68 12.45
CA ALA A 33 6.21 -2.35 13.07
C ALA A 33 5.36 -1.24 12.43
N TYR A 34 4.95 -1.42 11.17
CA TYR A 34 4.22 -0.43 10.38
C TYR A 34 2.93 -0.99 9.76
N ARG A 35 2.30 -1.96 10.44
CA ARG A 35 1.03 -2.56 10.00
C ARG A 35 -0.08 -1.51 10.00
N VAL A 36 -0.78 -1.40 8.88
CA VAL A 36 -1.95 -0.53 8.71
C VAL A 36 -3.23 -1.32 8.95
N ASP A 37 -4.04 -0.84 9.88
CA ASP A 37 -5.29 -1.44 10.33
C ASP A 37 -6.38 -0.37 10.52
N ASN A 38 -7.59 -0.78 10.91
CA ASN A 38 -8.70 0.15 11.16
C ASN A 38 -8.39 1.14 12.31
N ALA A 39 -7.57 0.74 13.29
CA ALA A 39 -7.16 1.63 14.37
C ALA A 39 -6.29 2.79 13.85
N THR A 40 -5.37 2.49 12.92
CA THR A 40 -4.56 3.48 12.21
C THR A 40 -5.45 4.39 11.35
N LEU A 41 -6.35 3.79 10.57
CA LEU A 41 -7.22 4.53 9.65
C LEU A 41 -8.35 5.31 10.34
N LYS A 42 -8.64 5.05 11.62
CA LYS A 42 -9.57 5.85 12.42
C LYS A 42 -9.17 7.33 12.47
N HIS A 43 -7.88 7.61 12.38
CA HIS A 43 -7.34 8.98 12.40
C HIS A 43 -7.22 9.61 11.00
N ALA A 44 -7.41 8.82 9.94
CA ALA A 44 -7.26 9.31 8.57
C ALA A 44 -8.49 10.10 8.11
N LYS A 45 -8.27 11.00 7.15
CA LYS A 45 -9.35 11.68 6.44
C LYS A 45 -10.31 10.65 5.83
N SER A 46 -11.60 11.00 5.75
CA SER A 46 -12.61 10.14 5.11
C SER A 46 -12.33 9.91 3.63
N ASN A 47 -11.67 10.88 2.97
CA ASN A 47 -11.29 10.83 1.55
C ASN A 47 -9.81 10.47 1.31
N MET A 48 -9.07 10.02 2.33
CA MET A 48 -7.69 9.57 2.15
C MET A 48 -7.65 8.35 1.21
N ILE A 49 -6.57 8.20 0.44
CA ILE A 49 -6.35 7.05 -0.45
C ILE A 49 -5.25 6.14 0.12
N VAL A 50 -5.53 4.86 0.27
CA VAL A 50 -4.51 3.84 0.64
C VAL A 50 -4.04 3.10 -0.61
N LEU A 51 -2.74 3.14 -0.87
CA LEU A 51 -2.08 2.49 -2.01
C LEU A 51 -1.06 1.45 -1.55
N HIS A 52 -0.85 0.44 -2.38
CA HIS A 52 0.11 -0.64 -2.14
C HIS A 52 0.47 -1.32 -3.46
N PRO A 53 1.76 -1.54 -3.76
CA PRO A 53 2.19 -2.10 -5.05
C PRO A 53 1.89 -3.60 -5.21
N LEU A 54 1.61 -4.32 -4.12
CA LEU A 54 1.45 -5.77 -4.04
C LEU A 54 2.70 -6.57 -4.50
N PRO A 55 2.79 -7.88 -4.19
CA PRO A 55 1.97 -8.63 -3.21
C PRO A 55 2.14 -8.03 -1.81
N ARG A 56 1.11 -8.15 -0.95
CA ARG A 56 1.22 -7.75 0.46
C ARG A 56 1.47 -8.95 1.37
N ASN A 57 2.18 -8.72 2.48
CA ASN A 57 2.21 -9.64 3.61
C ASN A 57 1.26 -9.10 4.71
N GLU A 58 1.79 -8.81 5.90
CA GLU A 58 1.07 -8.32 7.08
C GLU A 58 1.05 -6.79 7.22
N GLU A 59 1.67 -6.05 6.29
CA GLU A 59 1.75 -4.58 6.35
C GLU A 59 0.40 -3.88 6.19
N ILE A 60 -0.62 -4.55 5.65
CA ILE A 60 -2.01 -4.07 5.60
C ILE A 60 -2.92 -5.19 6.08
N ALA A 61 -3.67 -4.95 7.15
CA ALA A 61 -4.62 -5.92 7.67
C ALA A 61 -5.77 -6.18 6.68
N GLU A 62 -6.26 -7.41 6.60
CA GLU A 62 -7.34 -7.81 5.67
C GLU A 62 -8.63 -7.00 5.86
N GLU A 63 -8.93 -6.56 7.08
CA GLU A 63 -10.09 -5.71 7.35
C GLU A 63 -10.08 -4.39 6.57
N VAL A 64 -8.90 -3.90 6.16
CA VAL A 64 -8.75 -2.68 5.36
C VAL A 64 -9.27 -2.89 3.93
N ASP A 65 -9.42 -4.11 3.45
CA ASP A 65 -9.99 -4.39 2.12
C ASP A 65 -11.42 -3.88 1.97
N PHE A 66 -12.14 -3.84 3.08
CA PHE A 66 -13.53 -3.40 3.14
C PHE A 66 -13.66 -1.88 3.37
N ASP A 67 -12.55 -1.18 3.62
CA ASP A 67 -12.54 0.27 3.76
C ASP A 67 -12.62 0.93 2.37
N GLN A 68 -13.50 1.92 2.21
CA GLN A 68 -13.69 2.63 0.94
C GLN A 68 -12.41 3.33 0.45
N ARG A 69 -11.51 3.67 1.39
CA ARG A 69 -10.22 4.31 1.14
C ARG A 69 -9.18 3.35 0.53
N ALA A 70 -9.40 2.04 0.61
CA ALA A 70 -8.52 1.05 -0.01
C ALA A 70 -8.58 1.15 -1.54
N ALA A 71 -7.49 1.61 -2.14
CA ALA A 71 -7.40 1.83 -3.59
C ALA A 71 -6.43 0.87 -4.29
N TYR A 72 -5.66 0.07 -3.56
CA TYR A 72 -4.64 -0.82 -4.13
C TYR A 72 -5.21 -1.86 -5.12
N PHE A 73 -6.45 -2.33 -4.96
CA PHE A 73 -7.10 -3.17 -5.98
C PHE A 73 -7.42 -2.40 -7.27
N ARG A 74 -7.90 -1.16 -7.15
CA ARG A 74 -8.13 -0.26 -8.31
C ARG A 74 -6.80 0.07 -8.99
N GLN A 75 -5.76 0.36 -8.20
CA GLN A 75 -4.39 0.60 -8.66
C GLN A 75 -3.87 -0.55 -9.52
N MET A 76 -4.06 -1.81 -9.10
CA MET A 76 -3.63 -2.97 -9.90
C MET A 76 -4.33 -3.04 -11.26
N ARG A 77 -5.64 -2.78 -11.29
CA ARG A 77 -6.40 -2.72 -12.55
C ARG A 77 -5.87 -1.60 -13.45
N TYR A 78 -5.55 -0.44 -12.89
CA TYR A 78 -4.98 0.68 -13.65
C TYR A 78 -3.58 0.35 -14.20
N GLY A 79 -2.83 -0.55 -13.57
CA GLY A 79 -1.57 -1.07 -14.11
C GLY A 79 -1.70 -1.69 -15.51
N LEU A 80 -2.84 -2.32 -15.82
CA LEU A 80 -3.12 -2.82 -17.19
C LEU A 80 -3.25 -1.66 -18.17
N TYR A 81 -4.11 -0.69 -17.87
CA TYR A 81 -4.39 0.45 -18.78
C TYR A 81 -3.16 1.33 -18.97
N CYS A 82 -2.39 1.59 -17.91
CA CYS A 82 -1.14 2.35 -18.01
C CYS A 82 -0.13 1.66 -18.93
N ARG A 83 0.00 0.33 -18.85
CA ARG A 83 0.90 -0.42 -19.74
C ARG A 83 0.40 -0.41 -21.19
N MET A 84 -0.89 -0.57 -21.42
CA MET A 84 -1.48 -0.48 -22.76
C MET A 84 -1.22 0.90 -23.38
N ALA A 85 -1.47 1.98 -22.63
CA ALA A 85 -1.23 3.34 -23.08
C ALA A 85 0.27 3.59 -23.35
N LEU A 86 1.15 3.13 -22.46
CA LEU A 86 2.59 3.26 -22.65
C LEU A 86 3.09 2.53 -23.89
N LEU A 87 2.64 1.28 -24.10
CA LEU A 87 2.98 0.51 -25.30
C LEU A 87 2.45 1.17 -26.57
N ALA A 88 1.20 1.66 -26.55
CA ALA A 88 0.63 2.39 -27.66
C ALA A 88 1.48 3.62 -28.01
N LEU A 89 1.88 4.43 -27.03
CA LEU A 89 2.70 5.63 -27.25
C LEU A 89 4.10 5.33 -27.81
N VAL A 90 4.72 4.24 -27.37
CA VAL A 90 6.10 3.87 -27.78
C VAL A 90 6.11 3.12 -29.11
N MET A 91 5.08 2.33 -29.41
CA MET A 91 5.01 1.47 -30.58
C MET A 91 4.16 2.03 -31.73
N SER A 92 3.42 3.13 -31.51
CA SER A 92 2.69 3.82 -32.59
C SER A 92 3.66 4.64 -33.45
N THR A 93 4.42 3.94 -34.28
CA THR A 93 5.08 4.48 -35.47
C THR A 93 4.28 4.09 -36.71
#